data_AF-A0A967FDM5-F1
#
_entry.id   AF-A0A967FDM5-F1
#
_cell.length_a   1.000
_cell.length_b   1.000
_cell.length_c   1.000
_cell.angle_alpha   90.00
_cell.angle_beta   90.00
_cell.angle_gamma   90.00
#
_symmetry.space_group_name_H-M   'P 1'
#
loop_
_entity.id
_entity.type
_entity.pdbx_description
1 polymer ?
#
loop_
_entity_poly.entity_id
_entity_poly.type
_entity_poly.pdbx_seq_one_letter_code
_entity_poly.pdbx_strand_id
1 'polypeptide(L)'
;MKKRNKIIIIISFLIGIPLICFALYILFLIIVVRYTAWTETRQVPQRQILLLYETDHKALLEACRIVLKEAREGKWEYYKQYVVRSSRDPNVDRLPEQILRLNPTYIYLRQNSIRIELVGGIHHLGVTAYSEDYEFEGHGDKKLLDGLWYYDDGYREDPDYKKVIESLRPKSNEQKKNLPTQNDSE
;
A
#
# COMPACT_ATOMS: atom_id res chain seq x y z
N MET A 1 -0.08 60.98 19.65
CA MET A 1 -0.90 59.90 19.06
C MET A 1 -2.27 59.85 19.74
N LYS A 2 -3.37 60.09 19.01
CA LYS A 2 -4.74 60.11 19.56
C LYS A 2 -5.15 58.70 20.03
N LYS A 3 -5.85 58.58 21.16
CA LYS A 3 -6.33 57.33 21.80
C LYS A 3 -7.00 56.35 20.81
N ARG A 4 -7.68 56.89 19.78
CA ARG A 4 -8.33 56.12 18.71
C ARG A 4 -7.35 55.29 17.86
N ASN A 5 -6.15 55.79 17.57
CA ASN A 5 -5.17 55.07 16.76
C ASN A 5 -4.61 53.85 17.51
N LYS A 6 -4.50 53.92 18.85
CA LYS A 6 -4.06 52.78 19.67
C LYS A 6 -5.08 51.64 19.66
N ILE A 7 -6.38 51.97 19.70
CA ILE A 7 -7.46 50.97 19.67
C ILE A 7 -7.50 50.23 18.32
N ILE A 8 -7.35 50.96 17.21
CA ILE A 8 -7.33 50.36 15.86
C ILE A 8 -6.18 49.36 15.74
N ILE A 9 -4.98 49.73 16.21
CA ILE A 9 -3.81 48.84 16.17
C ILE A 9 -4.08 47.55 16.98
N ILE A 10 -4.65 47.65 18.18
CA ILE A 10 -4.94 46.49 19.03
C ILE A 10 -5.96 45.55 18.36
N ILE A 11 -7.03 46.10 17.76
CA ILE A 11 -8.05 45.31 17.05
C ILE A 11 -7.44 44.61 15.83
N SER A 12 -6.60 45.31 15.06
CA SER A 12 -5.89 44.71 13.92
C SER A 12 -5.00 43.54 14.34
N PHE A 13 -4.31 43.61 15.48
CA PHE A 13 -3.53 42.49 16.00
C PHE A 13 -4.41 41.33 16.48
N LEU A 14 -5.50 41.61 17.20
CA LEU A 14 -6.44 40.60 17.70
C LEU A 14 -7.07 39.76 16.60
N ILE A 15 -7.29 40.33 15.41
CA ILE A 15 -7.87 39.62 14.27
C ILE A 15 -6.78 39.07 13.33
N GLY A 16 -5.73 39.86 13.09
CA GLY A 16 -4.67 39.50 12.16
C GLY A 16 -3.86 38.29 12.62
N ILE A 17 -3.50 38.20 13.90
CA ILE A 17 -2.69 37.09 14.41
C ILE A 17 -3.43 35.75 14.27
N PRO A 18 -4.70 35.60 14.70
CA PRO A 18 -5.44 34.36 14.49
C PRO A 18 -5.60 33.96 13.03
N LEU A 19 -5.83 34.92 12.12
CA LEU A 19 -5.92 34.63 10.68
C LEU A 19 -4.58 34.13 10.11
N ILE A 20 -3.47 34.73 10.53
CA ILE A 20 -2.13 34.26 10.14
C ILE A 20 -1.87 32.86 10.71
N CYS A 21 -2.15 32.62 11.99
CA CYS A 21 -2.01 31.29 12.61
C CYS A 21 -2.87 30.24 11.90
N PHE A 22 -4.11 30.59 11.55
CA PHE A 22 -5.00 29.70 10.80
C PHE A 22 -4.45 29.40 9.40
N ALA A 23 -3.98 30.42 8.67
CA ALA A 23 -3.38 30.22 7.35
C ALA A 23 -2.11 29.34 7.41
N LEU A 24 -1.25 29.54 8.42
CA LEU A 24 -0.07 28.71 8.65
C LEU A 24 -0.45 27.26 9.00
N TYR A 25 -1.51 27.07 9.80
CA TYR A 25 -2.03 25.74 10.11
C TYR A 25 -2.52 25.01 8.86
N ILE A 26 -3.31 25.69 8.00
CA ILE A 26 -3.76 25.12 6.73
C ILE A 26 -2.57 24.79 5.81
N LEU A 27 -1.58 25.67 5.71
CA LEU A 27 -0.36 25.42 4.94
C LEU A 27 0.40 24.19 5.47
N PHE A 28 0.52 24.06 6.78
CA PHE A 28 1.13 22.88 7.41
C PHE A 28 0.39 21.59 7.04
N LEU A 29 -0.95 21.58 7.09
CA LEU A 29 -1.73 20.42 6.67
C LEU A 29 -1.51 20.06 5.20
N ILE A 30 -1.45 21.05 4.30
CA ILE A 30 -1.17 20.83 2.87
C ILE A 30 0.22 20.21 2.68
N ILE A 31 1.22 20.68 3.42
CA ILE A 31 2.59 20.13 3.38
C ILE A 31 2.59 18.67 3.85
N VAL A 32 1.92 18.37 4.96
CA VAL A 32 1.82 16.99 5.48
C VAL A 32 1.16 16.06 4.46
N VAL A 33 0.01 16.45 3.89
CA VAL A 33 -0.70 15.65 2.88
C VAL A 33 0.14 15.44 1.62
N ARG A 34 0.83 16.50 1.14
CA ARG A 34 1.72 16.37 -0.01
C ARG A 34 2.92 15.48 0.27
N TYR A 35 3.49 15.58 1.47
CA TYR A 35 4.60 14.75 1.87
C TYR A 35 4.19 13.27 1.91
N THR A 36 3.05 12.94 2.53
CA THR A 36 2.56 11.55 2.58
C THR A 36 2.27 11.01 1.18
N ALA A 37 1.54 11.76 0.35
CA ALA A 37 1.25 11.37 -1.04
C ALA A 37 2.53 11.18 -1.88
N TRP A 38 3.53 12.05 -1.69
CA TRP A 38 4.80 11.94 -2.38
C TRP A 38 5.61 10.71 -1.95
N THR A 39 5.61 10.37 -0.66
CA THR A 39 6.30 9.18 -0.18
C THR A 39 5.68 7.89 -0.69
N GLU A 40 4.34 7.82 -0.77
CA GLU A 40 3.62 6.65 -1.27
C GLU A 40 3.86 6.44 -2.77
N THR A 41 3.66 7.50 -3.57
CA THR A 41 3.85 7.44 -5.03
C THR A 41 5.26 7.04 -5.45
N ARG A 42 6.29 7.39 -4.66
CA ARG A 42 7.68 6.96 -4.94
C ARG A 42 7.91 5.48 -4.72
N GLN A 43 7.18 4.84 -3.82
CA GLN A 43 7.35 3.40 -3.53
C GLN A 43 6.52 2.52 -4.46
N VAL A 44 5.48 3.08 -5.11
CA VAL A 44 4.57 2.34 -5.99
C VAL A 44 5.33 1.58 -7.10
N PRO A 45 6.21 2.20 -7.91
CA PRO A 45 6.92 1.47 -8.96
C PRO A 45 7.78 0.32 -8.44
N GLN A 46 8.46 0.51 -7.30
CA GLN A 46 9.30 -0.54 -6.72
C GLN A 46 8.48 -1.72 -6.20
N ARG A 47 7.33 -1.44 -5.56
CA ARG A 47 6.40 -2.48 -5.09
C ARG A 47 5.76 -3.22 -6.26
N GLN A 48 5.40 -2.50 -7.32
CA GLN A 48 4.90 -3.10 -8.56
C GLN A 48 5.95 -4.01 -9.19
N ILE A 49 7.22 -3.59 -9.25
CA ILE A 49 8.31 -4.43 -9.78
C ILE A 49 8.50 -5.69 -8.94
N LEU A 50 8.63 -5.53 -7.62
CA LEU A 50 8.77 -6.64 -6.68
C LEU A 50 7.65 -7.65 -6.87
N LEU A 51 6.40 -7.18 -6.85
CA LEU A 51 5.22 -8.03 -6.94
C LEU A 51 5.06 -8.67 -8.31
N LEU A 52 5.20 -7.92 -9.41
CA LEU A 52 4.87 -8.39 -10.75
C LEU A 52 5.99 -9.16 -11.43
N TYR A 53 7.25 -8.91 -11.08
CA TYR A 53 8.40 -9.42 -11.82
C TYR A 53 9.42 -10.19 -10.97
N GLU A 54 9.50 -9.91 -9.67
CA GLU A 54 10.52 -10.54 -8.80
C GLU A 54 9.94 -11.60 -7.85
N THR A 55 8.62 -11.62 -7.68
CA THR A 55 7.93 -12.57 -6.81
C THR A 55 7.68 -13.88 -7.53
N ASP A 56 7.97 -15.00 -6.86
CA ASP A 56 7.48 -16.31 -7.28
C ASP A 56 5.98 -16.39 -6.99
N HIS A 57 5.16 -16.13 -8.01
CA HIS A 57 3.71 -16.10 -7.86
C HIS A 57 3.10 -17.45 -7.49
N LYS A 58 3.74 -18.57 -7.82
CA LYS A 58 3.25 -19.90 -7.42
C LYS A 58 3.44 -20.09 -5.92
N ALA A 59 4.64 -19.80 -5.42
CA ALA A 59 4.95 -19.87 -3.99
C ALA A 59 4.07 -18.89 -3.17
N LEU A 60 3.82 -17.69 -3.71
CA LEU A 60 2.91 -16.73 -3.08
C LEU A 60 1.47 -17.25 -3.01
N LEU A 61 0.95 -17.83 -4.10
CA LEU A 61 -0.40 -18.38 -4.12
C LEU A 61 -0.55 -19.56 -3.14
N GLU A 62 0.44 -20.45 -3.08
CA GLU A 62 0.46 -21.56 -2.12
C GLU A 62 0.42 -21.04 -0.68
N ALA A 63 1.27 -20.05 -0.36
CA ALA A 63 1.26 -19.39 0.94
C ALA A 63 -0.11 -18.78 1.28
N CYS A 64 -0.76 -18.12 0.31
CA CYS A 64 -2.10 -17.57 0.49
C CYS A 64 -3.14 -18.66 0.78
N ARG A 65 -3.07 -19.80 0.08
CA ARG A 65 -3.99 -20.92 0.27
C ARG A 65 -3.80 -21.60 1.62
N ILE A 66 -2.57 -21.67 2.13
CA ILE A 66 -2.29 -22.13 3.50
C ILE A 66 -3.03 -21.24 4.50
N VAL A 67 -2.89 -19.91 4.40
CA VAL A 67 -3.60 -18.97 5.30
C VAL A 67 -5.12 -19.12 5.19
N LEU A 68 -5.66 -19.26 3.98
CA LEU A 68 -7.11 -19.48 3.78
C LEU A 68 -7.59 -20.79 4.40
N LYS A 69 -6.82 -21.88 4.27
CA LYS A 69 -7.13 -23.15 4.93
C LYS A 69 -7.15 -22.99 6.45
N GLU A 70 -6.15 -22.32 7.01
CA GLU A 70 -6.09 -22.02 8.43
C GLU A 70 -7.25 -21.15 8.92
N ALA A 71 -7.70 -20.20 8.09
CA ALA A 71 -8.86 -19.36 8.41
C ALA A 71 -10.15 -20.19 8.53
N ARG A 72 -10.31 -21.22 7.68
CA ARG A 72 -11.43 -22.18 7.77
C ARG A 72 -11.37 -23.03 9.03
N GLU A 73 -10.17 -23.30 9.54
CA GLU A 73 -9.94 -23.96 10.82
C GLU A 73 -10.16 -23.02 12.03
N GLY A 74 -10.54 -21.76 11.80
CA GLY A 74 -10.80 -20.78 12.85
C GLY A 74 -9.55 -20.13 13.44
N LYS A 75 -8.37 -20.32 12.83
CA LYS A 75 -7.12 -19.69 13.29
C LYS A 75 -7.04 -18.20 12.93
N TRP A 76 -7.88 -17.76 11.99
CA TRP A 76 -7.97 -16.38 11.53
C TRP A 76 -9.43 -15.92 11.52
N GLU A 77 -9.65 -14.65 11.81
CA GLU A 77 -10.96 -13.99 11.77
C GLU A 77 -11.23 -13.48 10.34
N TYR A 78 -12.36 -13.87 9.77
CA TYR A 78 -12.80 -13.31 8.49
C TYR A 78 -13.25 -11.85 8.64
N TYR A 79 -13.13 -11.11 7.54
CA TYR A 79 -13.50 -9.70 7.42
C TYR A 79 -12.72 -8.75 8.34
N LYS A 80 -11.65 -9.27 8.97
CA LYS A 80 -10.69 -8.49 9.74
C LYS A 80 -9.54 -8.04 8.84
N GLN A 81 -9.08 -6.82 9.09
CA GLN A 81 -7.88 -6.25 8.50
C GLN A 81 -6.70 -6.48 9.43
N TYR A 82 -5.69 -7.21 8.97
CA TYR A 82 -4.45 -7.47 9.69
C TYR A 82 -3.39 -6.47 9.25
N VAL A 83 -3.17 -5.44 10.06
CA VAL A 83 -2.18 -4.39 9.76
C VAL A 83 -0.77 -4.92 9.97
N VAL A 84 0.11 -4.76 8.99
CA VAL A 84 1.46 -5.36 9.01
C VAL A 84 2.55 -4.35 9.38
N ARG A 85 2.37 -3.06 9.03
CA ARG A 85 3.41 -2.02 9.15
C ARG A 85 3.21 -1.04 10.31
N SER A 86 2.15 -0.22 10.28
CA SER A 86 2.02 0.95 11.18
C SER A 86 1.60 0.57 12.61
N SER A 87 0.65 -0.35 12.74
CA SER A 87 0.17 -0.88 14.01
C SER A 87 0.08 -2.40 13.86
N ARG A 88 1.25 -3.06 13.91
CA ARG A 88 1.40 -4.47 13.57
C ARG A 88 0.49 -5.34 14.44
N ASP A 89 -0.44 -6.06 13.81
CA ASP A 89 -1.31 -7.03 14.50
C ASP A 89 -0.45 -8.22 14.98
N PRO A 90 -0.63 -8.71 16.22
CA PRO A 90 0.20 -9.77 16.79
C PRO A 90 0.09 -11.10 16.02
N ASN A 91 -0.95 -11.32 15.22
CA ASN A 91 -1.09 -12.54 14.41
C ASN A 91 -0.24 -12.50 13.13
N VAL A 92 0.26 -11.32 12.73
CA VAL A 92 1.04 -11.14 11.50
C VAL A 92 2.33 -11.97 11.51
N ASP A 93 2.91 -12.22 12.68
CA ASP A 93 4.14 -13.01 12.79
C ASP A 93 3.94 -14.49 12.43
N ARG A 94 2.69 -14.93 12.29
CA ARG A 94 2.32 -16.30 11.85
C ARG A 94 2.15 -16.41 10.33
N LEU A 95 2.20 -15.29 9.60
CA LEU A 95 2.03 -15.31 8.15
C LEU A 95 3.23 -15.99 7.48
N PRO A 96 3.00 -16.75 6.40
CA PRO A 96 4.08 -17.28 5.58
C PRO A 96 5.05 -16.20 5.08
N GLU A 97 6.34 -16.54 5.03
CA GLU A 97 7.42 -15.62 4.64
C GLU A 97 7.21 -15.05 3.22
N GLN A 98 6.61 -15.82 2.31
CA GLN A 98 6.31 -15.38 0.94
C GLN A 98 5.37 -14.16 0.93
N ILE A 99 4.45 -14.07 1.90
CA ILE A 99 3.55 -12.93 2.07
C ILE A 99 4.28 -11.78 2.77
N LEU A 100 5.05 -12.07 3.83
CA LEU A 100 5.81 -11.07 4.58
C LEU A 100 6.88 -10.37 3.74
N ARG A 101 7.53 -11.09 2.83
CA ARG A 101 8.54 -10.57 1.90
C ARG A 101 8.02 -9.47 0.98
N LEU A 102 6.72 -9.46 0.68
CA LEU A 102 6.09 -8.37 -0.08
C LEU A 102 5.99 -7.07 0.71
N ASN A 103 6.23 -7.11 2.03
CA ASN A 103 6.08 -6.00 2.96
C ASN A 103 4.73 -5.25 2.81
N PRO A 104 3.59 -5.97 2.91
CA PRO A 104 2.28 -5.39 2.71
C PRO A 104 1.94 -4.32 3.76
N THR A 105 1.03 -3.41 3.45
CA THR A 105 0.40 -2.51 4.44
C THR A 105 -0.48 -3.30 5.38
N TYR A 106 -1.34 -4.13 4.82
CA TYR A 106 -2.26 -4.98 5.54
C TYR A 106 -2.74 -6.14 4.67
N ILE A 107 -3.38 -7.10 5.33
CA ILE A 107 -4.02 -8.24 4.71
C ILE A 107 -5.49 -8.24 5.11
N TYR A 108 -6.35 -8.60 4.18
CA TYR A 108 -7.79 -8.69 4.41
C TYR A 108 -8.29 -10.08 4.00
N LEU A 109 -8.82 -10.82 4.96
CA LEU A 109 -9.34 -12.17 4.75
C LEU A 109 -10.84 -12.14 4.49
N ARG A 110 -11.28 -12.82 3.45
CA ARG A 110 -12.68 -13.19 3.19
C ARG A 110 -12.77 -14.72 3.16
N GLN A 111 -14.00 -15.24 3.15
CA GLN A 111 -14.27 -16.69 3.22
C GLN A 111 -13.47 -17.54 2.21
N ASN A 112 -13.32 -17.04 0.96
CA ASN A 112 -12.66 -17.76 -0.14
C ASN A 112 -11.53 -16.96 -0.80
N SER A 113 -11.11 -15.84 -0.20
CA SER A 113 -10.07 -15.02 -0.79
C SER A 113 -9.28 -14.26 0.26
N ILE A 114 -7.99 -14.13 0.04
CA ILE A 114 -7.10 -13.25 0.79
C ILE A 114 -6.69 -12.10 -0.12
N ARG A 115 -6.85 -10.87 0.36
CA ARG A 115 -6.34 -9.68 -0.30
C ARG A 115 -5.10 -9.20 0.45
N ILE A 116 -4.00 -9.06 -0.28
CA ILE A 116 -2.74 -8.53 0.23
C ILE A 116 -2.54 -7.15 -0.39
N GLU A 117 -2.59 -6.11 0.43
CA GLU A 117 -2.46 -4.74 -0.04
C GLU A 117 -1.05 -4.23 0.22
N LEU A 118 -0.34 -3.84 -0.84
CA LEU A 118 1.02 -3.31 -0.74
C LEU A 118 1.03 -1.80 -0.51
N VAL A 119 0.09 -1.07 -1.08
CA VAL A 119 -0.10 0.37 -0.89
C VAL A 119 -1.58 0.60 -0.69
N GLY A 120 -1.94 1.43 0.30
CA GLY A 120 -3.32 1.79 0.59
C GLY A 120 -3.44 3.28 0.90
N GLY A 121 -4.65 3.76 1.15
CA GLY A 121 -4.92 5.15 1.46
C GLY A 121 -5.42 5.91 0.24
N ILE A 122 -4.56 6.69 -0.42
CA ILE A 122 -4.94 7.44 -1.62
C ILE A 122 -4.94 6.55 -2.87
N HIS A 123 -4.04 5.56 -2.92
CA HIS A 123 -3.86 4.67 -4.05
C HIS A 123 -3.73 3.23 -3.55
N HIS A 124 -4.50 2.31 -4.15
CA HIS A 124 -4.52 0.91 -3.73
C HIS A 124 -3.92 0.02 -4.80
N LEU A 125 -2.96 -0.82 -4.39
CA LEU A 125 -2.42 -1.88 -5.23
C LEU A 125 -2.05 -3.11 -4.42
N GLY A 126 -2.15 -4.28 -5.05
CA GLY A 126 -1.80 -5.53 -4.42
C GLY A 126 -2.24 -6.75 -5.20
N VAL A 127 -2.50 -7.83 -4.48
CA VAL A 127 -3.05 -9.07 -5.05
C VAL A 127 -4.25 -9.57 -4.28
N THR A 128 -5.14 -10.26 -4.99
CA THR A 128 -6.17 -11.12 -4.39
C THR A 128 -5.90 -12.56 -4.82
N ALA A 129 -5.75 -13.44 -3.83
CA ALA A 129 -5.62 -14.88 -4.05
C ALA A 129 -6.90 -15.58 -3.60
N TYR A 130 -7.30 -16.61 -4.35
CA TYR A 130 -8.52 -17.38 -4.12
C TYR A 130 -8.20 -18.82 -3.67
N SER A 131 -9.12 -19.40 -2.92
CA SER A 131 -9.06 -20.82 -2.57
C SER A 131 -9.32 -21.71 -3.78
N GLU A 132 -8.81 -22.94 -3.75
CA GLU A 132 -8.89 -23.88 -4.89
C GLU A 132 -10.31 -24.31 -5.25
N ASP A 133 -11.20 -24.31 -4.27
CA ASP A 133 -12.61 -24.69 -4.37
C ASP A 133 -13.52 -23.51 -4.77
N TYR A 134 -12.96 -22.32 -5.01
CA TYR A 134 -13.77 -21.15 -5.34
C TYR A 134 -13.97 -21.00 -6.84
N GLU A 135 -15.19 -21.28 -7.31
CA GLU A 135 -15.53 -21.24 -8.74
C GLU A 135 -15.53 -19.82 -9.34
N PHE A 136 -15.69 -18.78 -8.51
CA PHE A 136 -15.82 -17.39 -8.95
C PHE A 136 -14.50 -16.62 -8.81
N GLU A 137 -13.45 -17.07 -9.51
CA GLU A 137 -12.23 -16.26 -9.64
C GLU A 137 -12.44 -15.08 -10.59
N GLY A 138 -11.71 -13.97 -10.42
CA GLY A 138 -11.65 -12.93 -11.46
C GLY A 138 -11.81 -11.48 -11.02
N HIS A 139 -11.75 -11.15 -9.72
CA HIS A 139 -11.84 -9.76 -9.29
C HIS A 139 -10.45 -9.14 -9.14
N GLY A 140 -9.89 -8.71 -10.28
CA GLY A 140 -8.67 -7.89 -10.37
C GLY A 140 -8.46 -7.36 -11.78
N ASP A 141 -7.40 -6.59 -11.98
CA ASP A 141 -7.11 -5.90 -13.24
C ASP A 141 -6.21 -6.74 -14.16
N LYS A 142 -5.33 -7.58 -13.59
CA LYS A 142 -4.42 -8.46 -14.35
C LYS A 142 -4.31 -9.83 -13.69
N LYS A 143 -4.67 -10.89 -14.42
CA LYS A 143 -4.43 -12.27 -13.99
C LYS A 143 -2.94 -12.57 -13.97
N LEU A 144 -2.41 -13.03 -12.83
CA LEU A 144 -1.01 -13.45 -12.68
C LEU A 144 -0.88 -14.97 -12.89
N LEU A 145 -1.77 -15.73 -12.27
CA LEU A 145 -2.00 -17.15 -12.53
C LEU A 145 -3.44 -17.52 -12.15
N ASP A 146 -3.83 -18.77 -12.40
CA ASP A 146 -5.12 -19.31 -11.94
C ASP A 146 -5.17 -19.23 -10.40
N GLY A 147 -6.18 -18.56 -9.87
CA GLY A 147 -6.32 -18.26 -8.44
C GLY A 147 -5.59 -17.03 -7.93
N LEU A 148 -4.80 -16.29 -8.74
CA LEU A 148 -4.08 -15.09 -8.30
C LEU A 148 -4.24 -13.90 -9.26
N TRP A 149 -4.75 -12.80 -8.73
CA TRP A 149 -5.04 -11.59 -9.50
C TRP A 149 -4.35 -10.37 -8.90
N TYR A 150 -3.67 -9.62 -9.76
CA TYR A 150 -3.17 -8.28 -9.46
C TYR A 150 -4.29 -7.26 -9.57
N TYR A 151 -4.32 -6.29 -8.65
CA TYR A 151 -5.18 -5.12 -8.75
C TYR A 151 -4.39 -3.84 -8.49
N ASP A 152 -4.80 -2.77 -9.16
CA ASP A 152 -4.20 -1.45 -9.05
C ASP A 152 -5.19 -0.38 -9.52
N ASP A 153 -5.45 0.61 -8.66
CA ASP A 153 -6.39 1.70 -8.99
C ASP A 153 -5.99 2.45 -10.27
N GLY A 154 -4.72 2.43 -10.68
CA GLY A 154 -4.23 3.03 -11.91
C GLY A 154 -4.92 2.50 -13.18
N TYR A 155 -5.38 1.25 -13.20
CA TYR A 155 -6.16 0.71 -14.33
C TYR A 155 -7.53 1.40 -14.51
N ARG A 156 -8.07 2.00 -13.45
CA ARG A 156 -9.33 2.78 -13.52
C ARG A 156 -9.08 4.24 -13.89
N GLU A 157 -7.92 4.76 -13.51
CA GLU A 157 -7.54 6.17 -13.71
C GLU A 157 -6.99 6.43 -15.11
N ASP A 158 -6.24 5.48 -15.67
CA ASP A 158 -5.59 5.60 -16.97
C ASP A 158 -5.94 4.40 -17.87
N PRO A 159 -6.64 4.61 -19.01
CA PRO A 159 -6.95 3.52 -19.94
C PRO A 159 -5.69 2.90 -20.58
N ASP A 160 -4.57 3.60 -20.58
CA ASP A 160 -3.27 3.15 -21.08
C ASP A 160 -2.36 2.59 -19.98
N TYR A 161 -2.85 2.42 -18.74
CA TYR A 161 -2.04 2.01 -17.58
C TYR A 161 -1.29 0.69 -17.76
N LYS A 162 -1.82 -0.21 -18.61
CA LYS A 162 -1.12 -1.44 -19.00
C LYS A 162 0.27 -1.15 -19.59
N LYS A 163 0.43 -0.07 -20.38
CA LYS A 163 1.72 0.36 -20.93
C LYS A 163 2.66 0.84 -19.82
N VAL A 164 2.13 1.54 -18.81
CA VAL A 164 2.90 1.97 -17.64
C VAL A 164 3.45 0.75 -16.90
N ILE A 165 2.59 -0.23 -16.60
CA ILE A 165 3.02 -1.49 -15.95
C ILE A 165 4.10 -2.21 -16.75
N GLU A 166 3.90 -2.40 -18.06
CA GLU A 166 4.91 -3.08 -18.90
C GLU A 166 6.22 -2.29 -19.01
N SER A 167 6.19 -0.96 -18.90
CA SER A 167 7.40 -0.14 -18.88
C SER A 167 8.27 -0.34 -17.62
N LEU A 168 7.69 -0.88 -16.54
CA LEU A 168 8.39 -1.19 -15.30
C LEU A 168 9.16 -2.52 -15.35
N ARG A 169 8.94 -3.35 -16.38
CA ARG A 169 9.62 -4.65 -16.48
C ARG A 169 11.13 -4.46 -16.43
N PRO A 170 11.84 -5.10 -15.48
CA PRO A 170 13.30 -5.02 -15.41
C PRO A 170 13.93 -5.44 -16.74
N LYS A 171 14.88 -4.64 -17.23
CA LYS A 171 15.68 -5.03 -18.39
C LYS A 171 16.63 -6.14 -17.93
N SER A 172 16.65 -7.26 -18.65
CA SER A 172 17.39 -8.49 -18.32
C SER A 172 18.89 -8.33 -18.02
N ASN A 173 19.49 -7.17 -18.33
CA ASN A 173 20.89 -6.87 -18.09
C ASN A 173 21.19 -6.09 -16.78
N GLU A 174 20.18 -5.54 -16.09
CA GLU A 174 20.39 -4.75 -14.86
C GLU A 174 20.25 -5.56 -13.56
N GLN A 175 19.50 -6.67 -13.58
CA GLN A 175 19.30 -7.53 -12.40
C GLN A 175 20.59 -8.18 -11.86
N LYS A 176 21.65 -8.33 -12.66
CA LYS A 176 22.93 -8.89 -12.19
C LYS A 176 23.81 -7.88 -11.44
N LYS A 177 23.55 -6.56 -11.54
CA LYS A 177 24.49 -5.54 -11.07
C LYS A 177 24.13 -4.87 -9.74
N ASN A 178 22.86 -4.94 -9.33
CA ASN A 178 22.33 -4.14 -8.22
C ASN A 178 21.67 -4.94 -7.09
N LEU A 179 21.75 -6.27 -7.05
CA LEU A 179 21.43 -6.96 -5.80
C LEU A 179 22.50 -6.58 -4.77
N PRO A 180 22.15 -5.89 -3.67
CA PRO A 180 23.09 -5.75 -2.56
C PRO A 180 23.43 -7.17 -2.11
N THR A 181 24.70 -7.55 -2.21
CA THR A 181 25.24 -8.65 -1.41
C THR A 181 24.83 -8.36 0.02
N GLN A 182 23.85 -9.11 0.52
CA GLN A 182 23.59 -9.16 1.96
C GLN A 182 24.92 -9.56 2.57
N ASN A 183 25.59 -8.62 3.22
CA ASN A 183 26.71 -8.93 4.08
C ASN A 183 26.13 -9.82 5.17
N ASP A 184 26.51 -11.09 5.12
CA ASP A 184 26.39 -12.03 6.22
C ASP A 184 27.12 -11.42 7.42
N SER A 185 26.37 -10.78 8.30
CA SER A 185 26.85 -10.41 9.62
C SER A 185 26.72 -11.64 10.52
N GLU A 186 27.86 -12.32 10.69
CA GLU A 186 28.17 -13.22 11.82
C GLU A 186 27.94 -12.55 13.18
#